data_AF-A0A0E9WMK5-F1
#
_entry.id   AF-A0A0E9WMK5-F1
#
_cell.length_a   1.000
_cell.length_b   1.000
_cell.length_c   1.000
_cell.angle_alpha   90.00
_cell.angle_beta   90.00
_cell.angle_gamma   90.00
#
_symmetry.space_group_name_H-M   'P 1'
#
loop_
_entity.id
_entity.type
_entity.pdbx_description
1 polymer ?
#
loop_
_entity_poly.entity_id
_entity_poly.type
_entity_poly.pdbx_seq_one_letter_code
_entity_poly.pdbx_strand_id
1 'polypeptide(L)' 'MPKGSALLLKLARPLHRSKSCPSLQHLTRLTINRLTRYPDQLPLPRPLQRYLQDYPFHL' A
#
# COMPACT_ATOMS: atom_id res chain seq x y z
N MET A 1 40.53 2.77 0.22
CA MET A 1 39.40 2.58 -0.71
C MET A 1 38.09 2.71 0.06
N PRO A 2 37.46 3.90 0.14
CA PRO A 2 36.23 4.02 0.90
C PRO A 2 35.09 3.37 0.10
N LYS A 3 34.47 2.36 0.71
CA LYS A 3 33.26 1.68 0.22
C LYS A 3 32.19 2.72 -0.05
N GLY A 4 31.66 2.71 -1.29
CA GLY A 4 30.69 3.67 -1.78
C GLY A 4 29.59 3.93 -0.74
N SER A 5 29.36 5.22 -0.47
CA SER A 5 28.27 5.70 0.36
C SER A 5 26.95 5.25 -0.24
N ALA A 6 26.44 4.09 0.19
CA ALA A 6 25.09 3.65 -0.12
C ALA A 6 24.12 4.54 0.66
N LEU A 7 23.80 5.70 0.10
CA LEU A 7 22.75 6.58 0.59
C LEU A 7 21.43 5.81 0.54
N LEU A 8 20.96 5.37 1.71
CA LEU A 8 19.67 4.71 1.88
C LEU A 8 18.55 5.69 1.51
N LEU A 9 17.88 5.42 0.40
CA LEU A 9 16.85 6.27 -0.15
C LEU A 9 15.58 6.09 0.69
N LYS A 10 15.27 7.08 1.55
CA LYS A 10 14.10 7.06 2.42
C LYS A 10 12.91 7.72 1.74
N LEU A 11 12.02 6.91 1.19
CA LEU A 11 10.75 7.37 0.62
C LEU A 11 9.73 7.53 1.74
N ALA A 12 9.27 8.76 1.98
CA ALA A 12 8.33 9.05 3.07
C ALA A 12 6.87 9.10 2.62
N ARG A 13 6.59 9.72 1.46
CA ARG A 13 5.23 9.86 0.92
C ARG A 13 5.25 9.84 -0.60
N PRO A 14 4.35 9.09 -1.24
CA PRO A 14 4.20 9.15 -2.69
C PRO A 14 3.58 10.48 -3.11
N LEU A 15 4.10 11.08 -4.19
CA LEU A 15 3.48 12.23 -4.82
C LEU A 15 2.34 11.74 -5.72
N HIS A 16 1.09 11.90 -5.29
CA HIS A 16 -0.07 11.58 -6.11
C HIS A 16 -0.19 12.56 -7.28
N ARG A 17 -0.54 12.07 -8.48
CA ARG A 17 -0.76 12.93 -9.64
C ARG A 17 -1.88 13.93 -9.31
N SER A 18 -1.60 15.22 -9.47
CA SER A 18 -2.44 16.37 -9.05
C SER A 18 -3.91 16.35 -9.51
N LYS A 19 -4.31 15.47 -10.44
CA LYS A 19 -5.67 15.39 -10.98
C LYS A 19 -6.44 14.11 -10.61
N SER A 20 -5.80 13.15 -9.94
CA SER A 20 -6.45 11.88 -9.58
C SER A 20 -6.43 11.71 -8.06
N CYS A 21 -7.45 12.23 -7.40
CA CYS A 21 -7.75 11.77 -6.04
C CYS A 21 -7.99 10.26 -6.11
N PRO A 22 -7.29 9.45 -5.29
CA PRO A 22 -7.53 8.02 -5.26
C PRO A 22 -9.00 7.76 -4.88
N SER A 23 -9.57 6.69 -5.43
CA SER A 23 -10.93 6.30 -5.07
C SER A 23 -10.99 5.97 -3.57
N LEU A 24 -12.15 6.19 -2.95
CA LEU A 24 -12.38 5.81 -1.56
C LEU A 24 -12.05 4.33 -1.34
N GLN A 25 -12.36 3.47 -2.31
CA GLN A 25 -12.05 2.05 -2.27
C GLN A 25 -10.54 1.77 -2.16
N HIS A 26 -9.72 2.51 -2.91
CA HIS A 26 -8.26 2.41 -2.83
C HIS A 26 -7.74 2.93 -1.49
N LEU A 27 -8.27 4.06 -0.99
CA LEU A 27 -7.92 4.60 0.33
C LEU A 27 -8.24 3.63 1.47
N THR A 28 -9.41 2.99 1.40
CA THR A 28 -9.82 1.95 2.36
C THR A 28 -8.88 0.75 2.28
N ARG A 29 -8.50 0.30 1.07
CA ARG A 29 -7.52 -0.78 0.89
C ARG A 29 -6.18 -0.47 1.54
N LEU A 30 -5.64 0.73 1.33
CA LEU A 30 -4.38 1.14 1.96
C LEU A 30 -4.48 1.12 3.50
N THR A 31 -5.60 1.58 4.03
CA THR A 31 -5.88 1.56 5.47
C THR A 31 -5.94 0.13 6.01
N ILE A 32 -6.67 -0.76 5.33
CA ILE A 32 -6.79 -2.16 5.72
C ILE A 32 -5.42 -2.84 5.72
N ASN A 33 -4.65 -2.70 4.65
CA ASN A 33 -3.33 -3.31 4.55
C ASN A 33 -2.42 -2.83 5.70
N ARG A 34 -2.45 -1.53 6.04
CA ARG A 34 -1.66 -0.99 7.18
C ARG A 34 -2.03 -1.63 8.52
N LEU A 35 -3.30 -2.00 8.72
CA LEU A 35 -3.81 -2.54 9.98
C LEU A 35 -3.64 -4.05 10.09
N THR A 36 -3.66 -4.79 8.98
CA THR A 36 -3.54 -6.24 8.99
C THR A 36 -2.64 -6.75 7.86
N ARG A 37 -1.74 -7.68 8.22
CA ARG A 37 -0.92 -8.43 7.26
C ARG A 37 -1.68 -9.62 6.64
N TYR A 38 -2.89 -9.90 7.12
CA TYR A 38 -3.70 -11.05 6.74
C TYR A 38 -5.08 -10.60 6.25
N PRO A 39 -5.18 -9.96 5.06
CA PRO A 39 -6.46 -9.53 4.50
C PRO A 39 -7.43 -10.70 4.25
N ASP A 40 -6.91 -11.92 4.11
CA ASP A 40 -7.67 -13.15 3.83
C ASP A 40 -8.51 -13.63 5.02
N GLN A 41 -8.15 -13.21 6.23
CA GLN A 41 -8.86 -13.56 7.46
C GLN A 41 -10.00 -12.58 7.78
N LEU A 42 -10.14 -11.50 7.01
CA LEU A 42 -11.21 -10.55 7.21
C LEU A 42 -12.55 -11.17 6.78
N PRO A 43 -13.65 -10.87 7.51
CA PRO A 43 -14.99 -11.30 7.16
C PRO A 43 -15.53 -10.50 5.96
N LEU A 44 -14.86 -10.62 4.81
CA LEU A 44 -15.16 -9.91 3.57
C LEU A 44 -15.59 -10.89 2.48
N PRO A 45 -16.46 -10.46 1.54
CA PRO A 45 -16.75 -11.19 0.33
C PRO A 45 -15.48 -11.53 -0.47
N ARG A 46 -15.44 -12.71 -1.11
CA ARG A 46 -14.30 -13.17 -1.93
C ARG A 46 -13.79 -12.13 -2.96
N PRO A 47 -14.65 -11.37 -3.67
CA PRO A 47 -14.17 -10.36 -4.60
C PRO A 47 -13.39 -9.23 -3.93
N LEU A 48 -13.78 -8.84 -2.71
CA LEU A 48 -13.08 -7.81 -1.95
C LEU A 48 -11.77 -8.33 -1.36
N GLN A 49 -11.72 -9.58 -0.92
CA GLN A 49 -10.45 -10.22 -0.53
C GLN A 49 -9.46 -10.21 -1.70
N ARG A 50 -9.90 -10.60 -2.90
CA ARG A 50 -9.06 -10.55 -4.11
C ARG A 50 -8.61 -9.13 -4.45
N TYR A 51 -9.49 -8.13 -4.32
CA TYR A 51 -9.14 -6.73 -4.52
C TYR A 51 -8.05 -6.19 -3.57
N LEU A 52 -8.03 -6.69 -2.32
CA LEU A 52 -6.97 -6.39 -1.36
C LEU A 52 -5.66 -7.10 -1.73
N GLN A 53 -5.73 -8.37 -2.13
CA GLN A 53 -4.58 -9.17 -2.58
C GLN A 53 -3.92 -8.61 -3.85
N ASP A 54 -4.68 -8.01 -4.76
CA ASP A 54 -4.17 -7.39 -5.99
C ASP A 54 -3.21 -6.21 -5.72
N TYR A 55 -3.19 -5.67 -4.49
CA TYR A 55 -2.28 -4.61 -4.09
C TYR A 55 -1.91 -4.75 -2.60
N PRO A 56 -0.93 -5.60 -2.25
CA PRO A 56 -0.58 -5.92 -0.86
C PRO A 56 0.44 -4.92 -0.26
N PHE A 57 0.42 -3.67 -0.72
CA PHE A 57 1.40 -2.67 -0.30
C PHE A 57 0.88 -1.82 0.87
N HIS A 58 1.78 -1.55 1.81
CA HIS A 58 1.61 -0.68 2.96
C HIS A 58 2.33 0.64 2.64
N LEU A 59 1.60 1.67 2.22
CA LEU A 59 2.17 3.01 2.05
C LEU A 59 2.47 3.67 3.39
#